data_AF-A0A7W9TAE6-F1
#
_entry.id   AF-A0A7W9TAE6-F1
#
_cell.length_a   1.000
_cell.length_b   1.000
_cell.length_c   1.000
_cell.angle_alpha   90.00
_cell.angle_beta   90.00
_cell.angle_gamma   90.00
#
_symmetry.space_group_name_H-M   'P 1'
#
loop_
_entity.id
_entity.type
_entity.pdbx_description
1 polymer ?
#
loop_
_entity_poly.entity_id
_entity_poly.type
_entity_poly.pdbx_seq_one_letter_code
_entity_poly.pdbx_strand_id
1 'polypeptide(L)'
;MFYRPGAGSWRTAAQSPHRSPVLYALGEMTRAVRARGDEVAVALWGPKDGAWHRFDGFDTVSRQTSVHQPDPQPSPGEPTTLAERMTGRRHQVLMAGLIKAGLYDLSPEDDTTVQALVERLDEAAVRRVAHWLTTAGGTR
;
A
#
# COMPACT_ATOMS: atom_id res chain seq x y z
N MET A 1 -16.30 -0.87 1.55
CA MET A 1 -17.70 -1.30 1.74
C MET A 1 -17.93 -1.53 3.23
N PHE A 2 -19.16 -1.48 3.72
CA PHE A 2 -19.50 -1.86 5.10
C PHE A 2 -20.60 -2.91 5.09
N TYR A 3 -20.55 -3.83 6.07
CA TYR A 3 -21.52 -4.91 6.20
C TYR A 3 -22.73 -4.45 7.02
N ARG A 4 -23.95 -4.74 6.55
CA ARG A 4 -25.19 -4.50 7.30
C ARG A 4 -25.76 -5.83 7.81
N PRO A 5 -25.67 -6.12 9.13
CA PRO A 5 -26.14 -7.39 9.69
C PRO A 5 -27.64 -7.66 9.44
N GLY A 6 -28.49 -6.65 9.62
CA GLY A 6 -29.94 -6.79 9.43
C GLY A 6 -30.41 -7.04 7.99
N ALA A 7 -29.51 -6.88 7.00
CA ALA A 7 -29.80 -7.12 5.59
C ALA A 7 -28.88 -8.16 4.95
N GLY A 8 -28.00 -8.81 5.73
CA GLY A 8 -27.05 -9.80 5.26
C GLY A 8 -26.17 -9.36 4.08
N SER A 9 -25.98 -8.05 3.88
CA SER A 9 -25.44 -7.50 2.63
C SER A 9 -24.36 -6.45 2.84
N TRP A 10 -23.45 -6.36 1.87
CA TRP A 10 -22.39 -5.36 1.81
C TRP A 10 -22.88 -4.14 1.02
N ARG A 11 -22.56 -2.93 1.51
CA ARG A 11 -22.85 -1.68 0.79
C ARG A 11 -21.58 -0.87 0.56
N THR A 12 -21.53 -0.20 -0.58
CA THR A 12 -20.47 0.77 -0.89
C THR A 12 -20.62 1.97 0.04
N ALA A 13 -19.57 2.21 0.84
CA ALA A 13 -19.52 3.34 1.78
C ALA A 13 -19.08 4.62 1.07
N ALA A 14 -18.17 4.48 0.11
CA ALA A 14 -17.63 5.56 -0.69
C ALA A 14 -17.15 4.99 -2.02
N GLN A 15 -17.33 5.76 -3.08
CA GLN A 15 -16.79 5.51 -4.41
C GLN A 15 -16.31 6.85 -4.95
N SER A 16 -15.08 6.90 -5.45
CA SER A 16 -14.55 8.08 -6.12
C SER A 16 -13.75 7.63 -7.33
N PRO A 17 -13.87 8.33 -8.48
CA PRO A 17 -13.04 8.07 -9.65
C PRO A 17 -11.59 8.52 -9.44
N HIS A 18 -11.34 9.36 -8.42
CA HIS A 18 -10.00 9.87 -8.09
C HIS A 18 -9.46 9.21 -6.82
N ARG A 19 -8.15 8.91 -6.81
CA ARG A 19 -7.45 8.25 -5.71
C ARG A 19 -7.34 9.12 -4.46
N SER A 20 -7.03 10.41 -4.60
CA SER A 20 -6.73 11.29 -3.46
C SER A 20 -7.92 11.45 -2.49
N PRO A 21 -9.17 11.68 -2.94
CA PRO A 21 -10.33 11.72 -2.04
C PRO A 21 -10.57 10.41 -1.27
N VAL A 22 -10.29 9.26 -1.90
CA VAL A 22 -10.45 7.93 -1.26
C VAL A 22 -9.45 7.77 -0.13
N LEU A 23 -8.19 8.12 -0.37
CA LEU A 23 -7.13 8.01 0.65
C LEU A 23 -7.38 8.94 1.83
N TYR A 24 -7.81 10.17 1.55
CA TYR A 24 -8.19 11.13 2.60
C TYR A 24 -9.32 10.57 3.47
N ALA A 25 -10.42 10.12 2.86
CA ALA A 25 -11.54 9.55 3.59
C ALA A 25 -11.13 8.31 4.39
N LEU A 26 -10.28 7.44 3.83
CA LEU A 26 -9.76 6.27 4.53
C LEU A 26 -8.93 6.66 5.77
N GLY A 27 -8.09 7.69 5.65
CA GLY A 27 -7.30 8.23 6.76
C GLY A 27 -8.19 8.74 7.90
N GLU A 28 -9.21 9.55 7.56
CA GLU A 28 -10.15 10.08 8.55
C GLU A 28 -10.97 8.99 9.25
N MET A 29 -11.47 8.00 8.50
CA MET A 29 -12.21 6.87 9.07
C MET A 29 -11.32 6.04 10.01
N THR A 30 -10.06 5.80 9.63
CA THR A 30 -9.10 5.05 10.44
C THR A 30 -8.81 5.79 11.75
N ARG A 31 -8.58 7.12 11.69
CA ARG A 31 -8.39 7.95 12.90
C ARG A 31 -9.61 7.89 13.82
N ALA A 32 -10.81 8.00 13.26
CA ALA A 32 -12.05 7.97 14.04
C ALA A 32 -12.29 6.62 14.73
N VAL A 33 -11.94 5.50 14.09
CA VAL A 33 -12.03 4.16 14.70
C VAL A 33 -11.03 4.03 15.86
N ARG A 34 -9.77 4.43 15.65
CA ARG A 34 -8.74 4.38 16.71
C ARG A 34 -9.05 5.29 17.89
N ALA A 35 -9.61 6.47 17.65
CA ALA A 35 -10.03 7.39 18.72
C ALA A 35 -11.09 6.79 19.65
N ARG A 36 -11.83 5.77 19.20
CA ARG A 36 -12.77 5.00 20.02
C ARG A 36 -12.15 3.82 20.75
N GLY A 37 -10.85 3.58 20.57
CA GLY A 37 -10.13 2.44 21.13
C GLY A 37 -10.27 1.14 20.32
N ASP A 38 -10.89 1.20 19.14
CA ASP A 38 -11.09 0.05 18.27
C ASP A 38 -9.89 -0.17 17.33
N GLU A 39 -9.68 -1.43 16.95
CA GLU A 39 -8.65 -1.83 15.98
C GLU A 39 -9.17 -1.74 14.54
N VAL A 40 -8.32 -1.30 13.61
CA VAL A 40 -8.67 -1.18 12.19
C VAL A 40 -8.10 -2.36 11.41
N ALA A 41 -9.00 -3.18 10.84
CA ALA A 41 -8.63 -4.24 9.91
C ALA A 41 -8.91 -3.83 8.46
N VAL A 42 -7.99 -4.13 7.55
CA VAL A 42 -8.14 -3.91 6.10
C VAL A 42 -8.13 -5.27 5.40
N ALA A 43 -9.08 -5.47 4.50
CA ALA A 43 -9.12 -6.63 3.62
C ALA A 43 -9.10 -6.18 2.16
N LEU A 44 -8.23 -6.80 1.35
CA LEU A 44 -8.22 -6.57 -0.10
C LEU A 44 -9.25 -7.49 -0.74
N TRP A 45 -10.10 -6.90 -1.58
CA TRP A 45 -11.07 -7.62 -2.39
C TRP A 45 -10.85 -7.24 -3.85
N GLY A 46 -11.00 -8.21 -4.74
CA GLY A 46 -10.91 -7.99 -6.17
C GLY A 46 -11.67 -9.05 -6.97
N PRO A 47 -11.92 -8.79 -8.26
CA PRO A 47 -12.56 -9.76 -9.13
C PRO A 47 -11.62 -10.95 -9.38
N LYS A 48 -12.14 -12.17 -9.23
CA LYS A 48 -11.54 -13.42 -9.67
C LYS A 48 -12.65 -14.27 -10.28
N ASP A 49 -12.46 -14.71 -11.51
CA ASP A 49 -13.44 -15.53 -12.26
C ASP A 49 -14.86 -14.92 -12.30
N GLY A 50 -14.96 -13.58 -12.40
CA GLY A 50 -16.23 -12.87 -12.45
C GLY A 50 -16.93 -12.66 -11.10
N ALA A 51 -16.38 -13.16 -10.00
CA ALA A 51 -16.88 -12.95 -8.65
C ALA A 51 -15.91 -12.11 -7.80
N TRP A 52 -16.42 -11.46 -6.76
CA TRP A 52 -15.57 -10.74 -5.79
C TRP A 52 -14.98 -11.73 -4.79
N HIS A 53 -13.66 -11.79 -4.73
CA HIS A 53 -12.94 -12.63 -3.78
C HIS A 53 -12.09 -11.78 -2.84
N ARG A 54 -12.03 -12.22 -1.59
CA ARG A 54 -11.09 -11.69 -0.60
C ARG A 54 -9.71 -12.27 -0.86
N PHE A 55 -8.70 -11.40 -0.91
CA PHE A 55 -7.31 -11.77 -0.96
C PHE A 55 -6.76 -11.73 0.47
N ASP A 56 -6.43 -12.91 1.02
CA ASP A 56 -5.84 -13.04 2.35
C ASP A 56 -4.30 -12.83 2.34
N GLY A 57 -3.74 -12.43 1.20
CA GLY A 57 -2.31 -12.45 0.91
C GLY A 57 -1.50 -11.22 1.32
N PHE A 58 -1.81 -10.51 2.41
CA PHE A 58 -0.84 -9.53 2.96
C PHE A 58 0.21 -10.17 3.87
N ASP A 59 -0.01 -11.39 4.37
CA ASP A 59 0.98 -12.13 5.18
C ASP A 59 2.00 -12.90 4.33
N THR A 60 1.77 -13.08 3.02
CA THR A 60 2.55 -13.99 2.18
C THR A 60 3.38 -13.34 1.07
N VAL A 61 3.41 -12.00 0.98
CA VAL A 61 4.23 -11.30 -0.05
C VAL A 61 5.74 -11.52 0.16
N SER A 62 6.16 -12.12 1.29
CA SER A 62 7.56 -12.48 1.53
C SER A 62 8.02 -13.76 0.80
N ARG A 63 7.13 -14.53 0.14
CA ARG A 63 7.52 -15.80 -0.47
C ARG A 63 6.83 -16.11 -1.79
N GLN A 64 6.97 -15.25 -2.80
CA GLN A 64 6.74 -15.67 -4.18
C GLN A 64 7.51 -14.76 -5.14
N THR A 65 8.84 -14.81 -5.05
CA THR A 65 9.68 -14.53 -6.20
C THR A 65 9.48 -15.67 -7.21
N SER A 66 9.36 -15.31 -8.49
CA SER A 66 9.39 -16.17 -9.68
C SER A 66 8.24 -17.15 -9.92
N VAL A 67 7.20 -16.68 -10.61
CA VAL A 67 6.64 -17.43 -11.75
C VAL A 67 6.46 -16.46 -12.91
N HIS A 68 7.06 -16.79 -14.06
CA HIS A 68 6.86 -16.10 -15.34
C HIS A 68 5.37 -15.87 -15.60
N GLN A 69 4.97 -14.62 -15.81
CA GLN A 69 3.67 -14.28 -16.37
C GLN A 69 3.88 -13.85 -17.83
N PRO A 70 3.16 -14.45 -18.81
CA PRO A 70 3.22 -14.00 -20.20
C PRO A 70 2.64 -12.59 -20.32
N ASP A 71 3.25 -11.78 -21.20
CA ASP A 71 2.92 -10.37 -21.42
C ASP A 71 1.40 -10.13 -21.58
N PRO A 72 0.77 -9.30 -20.72
CA PRO A 72 -0.55 -8.79 -20.99
C PRO A 72 -0.46 -7.71 -22.07
N GLN A 73 -1.20 -7.91 -23.17
CA GLN A 73 -1.33 -6.92 -24.23
C GLN A 73 -1.75 -5.54 -23.68
N PRO A 74 -1.21 -4.45 -24.26
CA PRO A 74 -1.44 -3.09 -23.78
C PRO A 74 -2.89 -2.65 -24.04
N SER A 75 -3.60 -2.29 -22.97
CA SER A 75 -4.83 -1.50 -23.09
C SER A 75 -4.49 -0.08 -23.59
N PRO A 76 -5.25 0.47 -24.55
CA PRO A 76 -5.01 1.80 -25.10
C PRO A 76 -5.52 2.86 -24.14
N GLY A 77 -4.63 3.33 -23.28
CA GLY A 77 -4.87 4.37 -22.27
C GLY A 77 -3.54 4.76 -21.63
N GLU A 78 -2.73 5.43 -22.45
CA GLU A 78 -1.45 6.12 -22.25
C GLU A 78 -0.81 6.32 -20.86
N PRO A 79 0.53 6.47 -20.84
CA PRO A 79 1.39 6.13 -19.71
C PRO A 79 1.43 7.24 -18.66
N THR A 80 0.84 6.99 -17.49
CA THR A 80 1.41 7.53 -16.24
C THR A 80 2.88 7.11 -16.20
N THR A 81 3.77 8.08 -16.26
CA THR A 81 5.12 7.96 -16.81
C THR A 81 5.89 6.80 -16.16
N LEU A 82 6.80 6.14 -16.90
CA LEU A 82 7.70 5.14 -16.30
C LEU A 82 8.37 5.70 -15.03
N ALA A 83 8.68 7.00 -15.04
CA ALA A 83 9.20 7.74 -13.89
C ALA A 83 8.24 7.71 -12.69
N GLU A 84 6.95 7.98 -12.85
CA GLU A 84 5.96 7.87 -11.76
C GLU A 84 5.89 6.46 -11.17
N ARG A 85 5.94 5.43 -12.03
CA ARG A 85 5.96 4.03 -11.57
C ARG A 85 7.23 3.68 -10.80
N MET A 86 8.38 4.20 -11.24
CA MET A 86 9.66 4.03 -10.54
C MET A 86 9.70 4.80 -9.21
N THR A 87 9.12 6.01 -9.16
CA THR A 87 8.94 6.78 -7.93
C THR A 87 8.03 6.04 -6.95
N GLY A 88 6.90 5.50 -7.41
CA GLY A 88 6.01 4.68 -6.58
C GLY A 88 6.70 3.43 -6.03
N ARG A 89 7.49 2.72 -6.86
CA ARG A 89 8.24 1.54 -6.44
C ARG A 89 9.32 1.87 -5.41
N ARG A 90 10.08 2.95 -5.62
CA ARG A 90 11.10 3.42 -4.68
C ARG A 90 10.48 3.80 -3.32
N HIS A 91 9.35 4.51 -3.34
CA HIS A 91 8.61 4.86 -2.13
C HIS A 91 8.15 3.62 -1.36
N GLN A 92 7.58 2.63 -2.05
CA GLN A 92 7.16 1.37 -1.43
C GLN A 92 8.32 0.63 -0.73
N VAL A 93 9.50 0.59 -1.36
CA VAL A 93 10.68 -0.09 -0.78
C VAL A 93 11.17 0.60 0.49
N LEU A 94 11.22 1.94 0.51
CA LEU A 94 11.63 2.70 1.71
C LEU A 94 10.61 2.55 2.83
N MET A 95 9.31 2.70 2.54
CA MET A 95 8.26 2.55 3.55
C MET A 95 8.25 1.14 4.16
N ALA A 96 8.43 0.10 3.35
CA ALA A 96 8.54 -1.27 3.85
C ALA A 96 9.75 -1.44 4.78
N GLY A 97 10.89 -0.82 4.46
CA GLY A 97 12.08 -0.83 5.33
C GLY A 97 11.87 -0.10 6.65
N LEU A 98 11.21 1.07 6.63
CA LEU A 98 10.89 1.85 7.83
C LEU A 98 9.92 1.13 8.77
N ILE A 99 8.86 0.55 8.20
CA ILE A 99 7.89 -0.28 8.95
C ILE A 99 8.61 -1.47 9.58
N LYS A 100 9.48 -2.16 8.82
CA LYS A 100 10.28 -3.28 9.34
C LYS A 100 11.21 -2.86 10.46
N ALA A 101 11.70 -1.62 10.43
CA ALA A 101 12.53 -1.03 11.48
C ALA A 101 11.73 -0.54 12.70
N GLY A 102 10.41 -0.72 12.72
CA GLY A 102 9.55 -0.35 13.84
C GLY A 102 8.96 1.07 13.78
N LEU A 103 9.12 1.77 12.65
CA LEU A 103 8.62 3.12 12.45
C LEU A 103 7.29 3.07 11.68
N TYR A 104 6.18 3.06 12.43
CA TYR A 104 4.83 2.92 11.88
C TYR A 104 4.07 4.25 11.81
N ASP A 105 4.35 5.16 12.74
CA ASP A 105 3.74 6.50 12.80
C ASP A 105 4.73 7.53 12.29
N LEU A 106 4.72 7.76 10.97
CA LEU A 106 5.47 8.84 10.36
C LEU A 106 4.74 10.17 10.59
N SER A 107 5.48 11.18 11.05
CA SER A 107 4.98 12.55 11.03
C SER A 107 4.86 13.05 9.58
N PRO A 108 4.08 14.11 9.31
CA PRO A 108 4.05 14.74 8.00
C PRO A 108 5.45 15.17 7.51
N GLU A 109 6.32 15.60 8.41
CA GLU A 109 7.72 15.93 8.15
C GLU A 109 8.52 14.70 7.67
N ASP A 110 8.28 13.53 8.28
CA ASP A 110 8.92 12.28 7.86
C ASP A 110 8.45 11.85 6.46
N ASP A 111 7.15 11.98 6.17
CA ASP A 111 6.60 11.70 4.83
C ASP A 111 7.23 12.59 3.76
N THR A 112 7.40 13.89 4.04
CA THR A 112 8.08 14.80 3.11
C THR A 112 9.55 14.44 2.90
N THR A 113 10.21 13.95 3.94
CA THR A 113 11.60 13.50 3.88
C THR A 113 11.74 12.23 3.04
N VAL A 114 10.85 11.26 3.23
CA VAL A 114 10.80 10.05 2.41
C VAL A 114 10.54 10.41 0.95
N GLN A 115 9.62 11.32 0.66
CA GLN A 115 9.34 11.76 -0.71
C GLN A 115 10.57 12.40 -1.37
N ALA A 116 11.28 13.28 -0.65
CA ALA A 116 12.51 13.90 -1.15
C ALA A 116 13.62 12.89 -1.43
N LEU A 117 13.74 11.84 -0.59
CA LEU A 117 14.68 10.75 -0.81
C LEU A 117 14.32 9.92 -2.04
N VAL A 118 13.04 9.58 -2.19
CA VAL A 118 12.53 8.83 -3.34
C VAL A 118 12.78 9.56 -4.64
N GLU A 119 12.64 10.88 -4.68
CA GLU A 119 12.86 11.67 -5.90
C GLU A 119 14.34 11.70 -6.30
N ARG A 120 15.25 11.78 -5.32
CA ARG A 120 16.69 11.98 -5.56
C ARG A 120 17.52 10.70 -5.68
N LEU A 121 17.08 9.60 -5.05
CA LEU A 121 17.83 8.34 -5.03
C LEU A 121 17.42 7.41 -6.17
N ASP A 122 18.39 6.76 -6.81
CA ASP A 122 18.12 5.67 -7.73
C ASP A 122 17.63 4.40 -6.99
N GLU A 123 17.13 3.42 -7.76
CA GLU A 123 16.54 2.20 -7.20
C GLU A 123 17.55 1.35 -6.40
N ALA A 124 18.81 1.30 -6.81
CA ALA A 124 19.83 0.52 -6.11
C ALA A 124 20.18 1.17 -4.76
N ALA A 125 20.30 2.50 -4.72
CA ALA A 125 20.50 3.25 -3.49
C ALA A 125 19.33 3.05 -2.52
N VAL A 126 18.08 3.15 -3.01
CA VAL A 126 16.87 2.90 -2.21
C VAL A 126 16.86 1.49 -1.61
N ARG A 127 17.16 0.45 -2.40
CA ARG A 127 17.23 -0.93 -1.90
C ARG A 127 18.31 -1.10 -0.83
N ARG A 128 19.46 -0.44 -0.98
CA ARG A 128 20.55 -0.48 0.01
C ARG A 128 20.14 0.17 1.33
N VAL A 129 19.47 1.31 1.28
CA VAL A 129 18.93 1.98 2.48
C VAL A 129 17.88 1.11 3.16
N ALA A 130 16.92 0.57 2.42
CA ALA A 130 15.90 -0.32 2.98
C ALA A 130 16.52 -1.59 3.59
N HIS A 131 17.57 -2.13 2.98
CA HIS A 131 18.34 -3.23 3.54
C HIS A 131 19.00 -2.84 4.86
N TRP A 132 19.67 -1.68 4.95
CA TRP A 132 20.25 -1.19 6.20
C TRP A 132 19.22 -1.03 7.31
N LEU A 133 18.07 -0.42 6.98
CA LEU A 133 16.95 -0.27 7.92
C LEU A 133 16.45 -1.63 8.43
N THR A 134 16.31 -2.60 7.53
CA THR A 134 15.92 -3.96 7.87
C THR A 134 16.95 -4.66 8.76
N THR A 135 18.25 -4.51 8.46
CA THR A 135 19.32 -5.10 9.28
C THR A 135 19.46 -4.45 10.63
N ALA A 136 19.30 -3.12 10.72
CA ALA A 136 19.39 -2.37 11.97
C ALA A 136 18.16 -2.61 12.87
N GLY A 137 16.97 -2.75 12.28
CA GLY A 137 15.74 -3.12 12.98
C GLY A 137 15.65 -4.61 13.37
N GLY A 138 16.51 -5.46 12.82
CA GLY A 138 16.54 -6.90 13.08
C GLY A 138 17.29 -7.31 14.35
N THR A 139 17.88 -6.36 15.09
CA THR A 139 18.55 -6.62 16.37
C THR A 139 17.71 -6.15 17.55
N ARG A 140 16.75 -6.98 17.97
CA ARG A 140 16.43 -7.32 19.36
C ARG A 140 15.36 -8.41 19.43
#